data_AF-A0A0X3UWA3-F1
#
_entry.id   AF-A0A0X3UWA3-F1
#
_cell.length_a   1.000
_cell.length_b   1.000
_cell.length_c   1.000
_cell.angle_alpha   90.00
_cell.angle_beta   90.00
_cell.angle_gamma   90.00
#
_symmetry.space_group_name_H-M   'P 1'
#
loop_
_entity.id
_entity.type
_entity.pdbx_description
1 polymer ?
#
loop_
_entity_poly.entity_id
_entity_poly.type
_entity_poly.pdbx_seq_one_letter_code
_entity_poly.pdbx_strand_id
1 'polypeptide(L)'
;MTSVLRRLALPALLMTVLAGCGLTGPDTYELDEKHIQVDVGEEFTLSVPVATAMGEWWYLTSPEPDPDVVRNTDKREKIEADDDAVGSGSGTDYFDFKAVGPGTTKIRLIQCPQGACDDG
;
A
#
# COMPACT_ATOMS: atom_id res chain seq x y z
N MET A 1 28.86 52.34 -41.27
CA MET A 1 29.43 51.02 -40.91
C MET A 1 28.72 50.53 -39.67
N THR A 2 28.00 49.43 -39.85
CA THR A 2 27.15 48.73 -38.88
C THR A 2 27.97 48.13 -37.74
N SER A 3 27.47 48.19 -36.49
CA SER A 3 27.54 47.01 -35.62
C SER A 3 26.52 47.12 -34.49
N VAL A 4 25.47 46.31 -34.61
CA VAL A 4 24.48 46.03 -33.56
C VAL A 4 25.16 45.10 -32.56
N LEU A 5 25.31 45.53 -31.30
CA LEU A 5 25.85 44.66 -30.25
C LEU A 5 24.86 43.53 -29.95
N ARG A 6 25.31 42.31 -30.25
CA ARG A 6 24.59 41.04 -30.22
C ARG A 6 24.38 40.59 -28.76
N ARG A 7 23.10 40.36 -28.41
CA ARG A 7 22.68 39.78 -27.13
C ARG A 7 23.26 38.37 -26.94
N LEU A 8 23.79 38.09 -25.76
CA LEU A 8 23.97 36.73 -25.24
C LEU A 8 23.32 36.70 -23.86
N ALA A 9 22.02 36.41 -23.84
CA ALA A 9 21.31 36.05 -22.62
C ALA A 9 21.61 34.57 -22.34
N LEU A 10 22.32 34.28 -21.25
CA LEU A 10 22.46 32.94 -20.71
C LEU A 10 21.08 32.47 -20.21
N PRO A 11 20.49 31.39 -20.73
CA PRO A 11 19.34 30.78 -20.08
C PRO A 11 19.87 30.04 -18.86
N ALA A 12 19.55 30.54 -17.66
CA ALA A 12 19.72 29.79 -16.42
C ALA A 12 18.84 28.54 -16.51
N LEU A 13 19.44 27.36 -16.66
CA LEU A 13 18.74 26.10 -16.48
C LEU A 13 18.28 26.01 -15.03
N LEU A 14 17.00 26.30 -14.78
CA LEU A 14 16.31 25.85 -13.58
C LEU A 14 16.14 24.34 -13.69
N MET A 15 17.04 23.58 -13.05
CA MET A 15 16.78 22.20 -12.67
C MET A 15 15.69 22.21 -11.59
N THR A 16 14.43 22.10 -12.01
CA THR A 16 13.33 21.77 -11.11
C THR A 16 13.51 20.34 -10.64
N VAL A 17 14.12 20.18 -9.47
CA VAL A 17 14.07 18.93 -8.70
C VAL A 17 12.62 18.78 -8.24
N LEU A 18 11.85 17.90 -8.88
CA LEU A 18 10.60 17.42 -8.29
C LEU A 18 10.99 16.58 -7.07
N ALA A 19 11.01 17.20 -5.90
CA ALA A 19 10.90 16.48 -4.64
C ALA A 19 9.53 15.81 -4.66
N GLY A 20 9.50 14.51 -4.97
CA GLY A 20 8.32 13.69 -4.74
C GLY A 20 8.03 13.71 -3.25
N CYS A 21 6.95 14.39 -2.86
CA CYS A 21 6.42 14.33 -1.50
C CYS A 21 5.79 12.95 -1.29
N GLY A 22 6.61 11.93 -1.09
CA GLY A 22 6.20 10.66 -0.48
C GLY A 22 6.50 10.73 1.01
N LEU A 23 5.46 10.79 1.84
CA LEU A 23 5.53 10.74 3.30
C LEU A 23 6.07 9.36 3.73
N THR A 24 7.39 9.18 3.67
CA THR A 24 8.20 8.10 4.29
C THR A 24 7.44 6.80 4.63
N GLY A 25 7.07 6.00 3.63
CA GLY A 25 6.44 4.69 3.82
C GLY A 25 6.07 4.02 2.50
N PRO A 26 5.79 2.71 2.49
CA PRO A 26 5.21 2.00 1.36
C PRO A 26 3.87 2.61 0.92
N ASP A 27 3.53 2.50 -0.37
CA ASP A 27 2.21 2.88 -0.86
C ASP A 27 1.13 1.99 -0.21
N THR A 28 -0.01 2.59 0.15
CA THR A 28 -1.11 1.89 0.81
C THR A 28 -2.35 1.91 -0.06
N TYR A 29 -2.99 0.75 -0.25
CA TYR A 29 -4.18 0.58 -1.08
C TYR A 29 -5.36 0.06 -0.25
N GLU A 30 -6.56 0.58 -0.51
CA GLU A 30 -7.81 0.17 0.14
C GLU A 30 -8.56 -0.93 -0.64
N LEU A 31 -9.63 -1.49 -0.08
CA LEU A 31 -10.36 -2.63 -0.66
C LEU A 31 -11.03 -2.36 -2.01
N ASP A 32 -11.31 -1.11 -2.35
CA ASP A 32 -11.87 -0.71 -3.64
C ASP A 32 -10.79 -0.61 -4.74
N GLU A 33 -9.52 -0.51 -4.36
CA GLU A 33 -8.36 -0.45 -5.26
C GLU A 33 -7.90 -1.85 -5.71
N LYS A 34 -8.66 -2.44 -6.63
CA LYS A 34 -8.48 -3.85 -7.05
C LYS A 34 -7.41 -4.10 -8.10
N HIS A 35 -6.86 -3.04 -8.69
CA HIS A 35 -5.83 -3.13 -9.74
C HIS A 35 -4.63 -2.30 -9.32
N ILE A 36 -3.63 -2.98 -8.75
CA ILE A 36 -2.43 -2.36 -8.20
C ILE A 36 -1.28 -2.61 -9.19
N GLN A 37 -0.52 -1.56 -9.48
CA GLN A 37 0.71 -1.62 -10.27
C GLN A 37 1.85 -1.09 -9.42
N VAL A 38 2.87 -1.90 -9.23
CA VAL A 38 4.06 -1.59 -8.43
C VAL A 38 5.29 -2.11 -9.17
N ASP A 39 6.42 -1.43 -9.00
CA ASP A 39 7.68 -1.85 -9.61
C ASP A 39 8.34 -2.97 -8.81
N VAL A 40 9.12 -3.83 -9.48
CA VAL A 40 9.88 -4.89 -8.81
C VAL A 40 10.87 -4.28 -7.82
N GLY A 41 10.81 -4.73 -6.57
CA GLY A 41 11.61 -4.24 -5.46
C GLY A 41 10.82 -3.34 -4.51
N GLU A 42 9.67 -2.81 -4.93
CA GLU A 42 8.82 -1.96 -4.11
C GLU A 42 8.03 -2.77 -3.08
N GLU A 43 7.78 -2.11 -1.95
CA GLU A 43 6.89 -2.59 -0.90
C GLU A 43 5.57 -1.84 -1.00
N PHE A 44 4.48 -2.52 -0.68
CA PHE A 44 3.16 -1.92 -0.62
C PHE A 44 2.31 -2.58 0.46
N THR A 45 1.30 -1.87 0.94
CA THR A 45 0.41 -2.30 2.01
C THR A 45 -1.03 -2.32 1.51
N LEU A 46 -1.78 -3.36 1.85
CA LEU A 46 -3.24 -3.34 1.76
C LEU A 46 -3.83 -2.95 3.12
N SER A 47 -4.69 -1.93 3.14
CA SER A 47 -5.39 -1.44 4.33
C SER A 47 -6.85 -1.88 4.29
N VAL A 48 -7.28 -2.64 5.29
CA VAL A 48 -8.56 -3.32 5.27
C VAL A 48 -9.33 -2.99 6.56
N PRO A 49 -10.46 -2.28 6.47
CA PRO A 49 -11.22 -1.93 7.67
C PRO A 49 -11.82 -3.18 8.33
N VAL A 50 -11.77 -3.21 9.66
CA VAL A 50 -12.27 -4.27 10.52
C VAL A 50 -13.36 -3.70 11.44
N ALA A 51 -14.53 -4.33 11.42
CA ALA A 51 -15.55 -4.10 12.44
C ALA A 51 -15.24 -5.00 13.65
N THR A 52 -14.29 -4.59 14.51
CA THR A 52 -13.78 -5.44 15.60
C THR A 52 -14.88 -5.83 16.61
N ALA A 53 -15.95 -5.03 16.71
CA ALA A 53 -17.15 -5.37 17.48
C ALA A 53 -17.81 -6.71 17.07
N MET A 54 -17.61 -7.16 15.82
CA MET A 54 -18.15 -8.42 15.32
C MET A 54 -17.24 -9.63 15.61
N GLY A 55 -16.04 -9.40 16.15
CA GLY A 55 -15.07 -10.48 16.41
C GLY A 55 -14.63 -11.19 15.13
N GLU A 56 -14.50 -10.46 14.03
CA GLU A 56 -14.02 -10.96 12.75
C GLU A 56 -12.77 -10.20 12.33
N TRP A 57 -11.84 -10.89 11.68
CA TRP A 57 -10.57 -10.37 11.17
C TRP A 57 -10.37 -10.77 9.72
N TRP A 58 -9.41 -10.13 9.05
CA TRP A 58 -9.03 -10.51 7.70
C TRP A 58 -7.82 -11.44 7.71
N TYR A 59 -7.79 -12.35 6.74
CA TYR A 59 -6.73 -13.32 6.57
C TYR A 59 -6.37 -13.45 5.09
N LEU A 60 -5.09 -13.68 4.80
CA LEU A 60 -4.67 -14.20 3.50
C LEU A 60 -5.24 -15.61 3.32
N THR A 61 -5.72 -15.91 2.12
CA THR A 61 -6.35 -17.20 1.84
C THR A 61 -5.87 -17.82 0.55
N SER A 62 -6.06 -19.13 0.44
CA SER A 62 -5.71 -19.92 -0.73
C SER A 62 -6.62 -19.62 -1.94
N PRO A 63 -6.07 -19.62 -3.17
CA PRO A 63 -4.64 -19.67 -3.46
C PRO A 63 -3.94 -18.36 -3.07
N GLU A 64 -2.78 -18.50 -2.44
CA GLU A 64 -1.88 -17.39 -2.14
C GLU A 64 -1.36 -16.73 -3.44
N PRO A 65 -0.91 -15.46 -3.38
CA PRO A 65 -0.25 -14.86 -4.53
C PRO A 65 1.01 -15.67 -4.90
N ASP A 66 1.25 -15.81 -6.21
CA ASP A 66 2.50 -16.36 -6.74
C ASP A 66 3.73 -15.73 -6.03
N PRO A 67 4.51 -16.53 -5.26
CA PRO A 67 5.59 -16.04 -4.42
C PRO A 67 6.84 -15.60 -5.21
N ASP A 68 6.87 -15.89 -6.52
CA ASP A 68 7.90 -15.40 -7.44
C ASP A 68 7.53 -14.02 -8.04
N VAL A 69 6.29 -13.55 -7.83
CA VAL A 69 5.81 -12.23 -8.26
C VAL A 69 5.64 -11.30 -7.05
N VAL A 70 4.88 -11.71 -6.03
CA VAL A 70 4.63 -10.93 -4.81
C VAL A 70 4.76 -11.82 -3.58
N ARG A 71 5.48 -11.34 -2.56
CA ARG A 71 5.58 -12.01 -1.26
C ARG A 71 4.87 -11.22 -0.17
N ASN A 72 4.09 -11.89 0.66
CA ASN A 72 3.66 -11.31 1.93
C ASN A 72 4.87 -11.22 2.88
N THR A 73 5.03 -10.07 3.52
CA THR A 73 6.15 -9.78 4.41
C THR A 73 5.72 -9.66 5.86
N ASP A 74 4.52 -9.12 6.11
CA ASP A 74 3.96 -8.96 7.46
C ASP A 74 2.43 -8.85 7.44
N LYS A 75 1.80 -9.03 8.61
CA LYS A 75 0.42 -8.64 8.90
C LYS A 75 0.40 -7.84 10.21
N ARG A 76 -0.17 -6.64 10.18
CA ARG A 76 -0.31 -5.76 11.34
C ARG A 76 -1.77 -5.43 11.58
N GLU A 77 -2.16 -5.23 12.83
CA GLU A 77 -3.51 -4.82 13.21
C GLU A 77 -3.44 -3.50 13.98
N LYS A 78 -4.35 -2.57 13.67
CA LYS A 78 -4.54 -1.35 14.45
C LYS A 78 -5.97 -1.31 14.94
N ILE A 79 -6.15 -1.31 16.25
CA ILE A 79 -7.46 -1.16 16.89
C ILE A 79 -7.59 0.30 17.32
N GLU A 80 -8.64 0.97 16.85
CA GLU A 80 -9.01 2.28 17.33
C GLU A 80 -9.93 2.08 18.54
N ALA A 81 -9.39 2.32 19.74
CA ALA A 81 -10.18 2.32 20.96
C ALA A 81 -10.74 3.73 21.18
N ASP A 82 -12.06 3.86 21.13
CA ASP A 82 -12.76 5.02 21.67
C ASP A 82 -13.03 4.75 23.15
N ASP A 83 -12.37 5.51 24.03
CA ASP A 83 -12.41 5.33 25.49
C ASP A 83 -13.82 5.56 26.07
N ASP A 84 -14.68 6.24 25.33
CA ASP A 84 -16.06 6.53 25.70
C ASP A 84 -17.09 5.57 25.07
N ALA A 85 -16.70 4.67 24.15
CA ALA A 85 -17.62 3.77 23.43
C ALA A 85 -17.45 2.30 23.79
N VAL A 86 -18.20 1.84 24.80
CA VAL A 86 -18.27 0.42 25.17
C VAL A 86 -18.94 -0.38 24.04
N GLY A 87 -18.19 -1.26 23.38
CA GLY A 87 -18.70 -2.24 22.42
C GLY A 87 -18.73 -1.81 20.95
N SER A 88 -18.17 -0.64 20.61
CA SER A 88 -18.02 -0.18 19.22
C SER A 88 -16.53 0.00 18.88
N GLY A 89 -15.79 -1.10 18.87
CA GLY A 89 -14.43 -1.09 18.35
C GLY A 89 -14.45 -1.00 16.81
N SER A 90 -13.63 -0.10 16.27
CA SER A 90 -13.22 -0.15 14.87
C SER A 90 -11.73 -0.47 14.80
N GLY A 91 -11.28 -1.00 13.68
CA GLY A 91 -9.87 -1.26 13.47
C GLY A 91 -9.55 -1.38 11.99
N THR A 92 -8.28 -1.63 11.72
CA THR A 92 -7.76 -1.82 10.39
C THR A 92 -6.71 -2.93 10.43
N ASP A 93 -6.87 -3.93 9.56
CA ASP A 93 -5.84 -4.91 9.24
C ASP A 93 -4.99 -4.37 8.09
N TYR A 94 -3.67 -4.43 8.27
CA TYR A 94 -2.68 -4.07 7.27
C TYR A 94 -1.94 -5.33 6.82
N PHE A 95 -1.89 -5.56 5.52
CA PHE A 95 -1.13 -6.66 4.91
C PHE A 95 0.01 -6.06 4.11
N ASP A 96 1.24 -6.33 4.53
CA ASP A 96 2.43 -5.80 3.88
C ASP A 96 2.97 -6.80 2.86
N PHE A 97 3.35 -6.31 1.69
CA PHE A 97 3.82 -7.09 0.57
C PHE A 97 5.06 -6.47 -0.06
N LYS A 98 5.80 -7.32 -0.78
CA LYS A 98 6.90 -6.91 -1.65
C LYS A 98 6.75 -7.50 -3.04
N ALA A 99 6.86 -6.65 -4.07
CA ALA A 99 7.00 -7.11 -5.44
C ALA A 99 8.42 -7.64 -5.65
N VAL A 100 8.56 -8.94 -5.93
CA VAL A 100 9.87 -9.61 -6.01
C VAL A 100 10.25 -10.04 -7.42
N GLY A 101 9.28 -10.11 -8.33
CA GLY A 101 9.52 -10.48 -9.72
C GLY A 101 8.43 -9.93 -10.66
N PRO A 102 8.74 -9.88 -11.97
CA PRO A 102 7.78 -9.40 -12.97
C PRO A 102 6.63 -10.41 -13.13
N GLY A 103 5.40 -9.91 -13.26
CA GLY A 103 4.24 -10.76 -13.51
C GLY A 103 2.93 -10.14 -13.04
N THR A 104 1.89 -10.96 -12.99
CA THR A 104 0.60 -10.58 -12.41
C THR A 104 0.11 -11.72 -11.55
N THR A 105 -0.28 -11.40 -10.32
CA THR A 105 -0.81 -12.36 -9.35
C THR A 105 -2.03 -11.78 -8.66
N LYS A 106 -2.79 -12.62 -7.96
CA LYS A 106 -3.99 -12.20 -7.21
C LYS A 106 -3.74 -12.39 -5.72
N ILE A 107 -3.90 -11.31 -4.97
CA ILE A 107 -3.99 -11.37 -3.52
C ILE A 107 -5.46 -11.62 -3.16
N ARG A 108 -5.71 -12.55 -2.25
CA ARG A 108 -7.05 -12.93 -1.81
C ARG A 108 -7.11 -12.82 -0.31
N LEU A 109 -8.11 -12.09 0.16
CA LEU A 109 -8.39 -11.92 1.56
C LEU A 109 -9.77 -12.50 1.88
N ILE A 110 -9.89 -13.12 3.05
CA ILE A 110 -11.15 -13.62 3.60
C ILE A 110 -11.38 -12.98 4.97
N GLN A 111 -12.62 -12.60 5.24
CA GLN A 111 -13.04 -12.13 6.56
C GLN A 111 -13.63 -13.31 7.33
N CYS A 112 -13.12 -13.57 8.53
CA CYS A 112 -13.55 -14.69 9.35
C CYS A 112 -13.52 -14.36 10.84
N PRO A 113 -14.37 -15.01 11.65
CA PRO A 113 -14.19 -15.02 13.11
C PRO A 113 -12.81 -15.54 13.51
N GLN A 114 -12.28 -15.08 14.66
CA GLN A 114 -10.98 -15.57 15.15
C GLN A 114 -10.95 -17.09 15.24
N GLY A 115 -9.91 -17.72 14.68
CA GLY A 115 -9.69 -19.16 14.75
C GLY A 115 -10.68 -20.01 13.95
N ALA A 116 -11.53 -19.38 13.11
CA ALA A 116 -12.48 -20.11 12.27
C ALA A 116 -11.91 -20.46 10.88
N CYS A 117 -10.84 -19.78 10.45
CA CYS A 117 -10.24 -19.93 9.13
C CYS A 117 -8.79 -20.44 9.17
N ASP A 118 -8.38 -21.04 10.30
CA ASP A 118 -7.23 -21.94 10.32
C ASP A 118 -7.59 -23.14 9.42
N ASP A 119 -6.77 -23.38 8.40
CA ASP A 119 -6.85 -24.48 7.42
C ASP A 119 -7.66 -24.18 6.13
N GLY A 120 -6.95 -23.65 5.13
CA GLY A 120 -7.28 -23.82 3.70
C GLY A 120 -6.44 -24.92 3.08
#